data_AF-A0A9Q0Q2Y9-F1
#
_entry.id   AF-A0A9Q0Q2Y9-F1
#
_cell.length_a   1.000
_cell.length_b   1.000
_cell.length_c   1.000
_cell.angle_alpha   90.00
_cell.angle_beta   90.00
_cell.angle_gamma   90.00
#
_symmetry.space_group_name_H-M   'P 1'
#
loop_
_entity.id
_entity.type
_entity.pdbx_description
1 polymer ?
#
loop_
_entity_poly.entity_id
_entity_poly.type
_entity_poly.pdbx_seq_one_letter_code
_entity_poly.pdbx_strand_id
1 'polypeptide(L)'
;MGKSILIVMGIFASLLSVAVATPGIATFYTNYGSSACYGSKSFGVMIAAANDSLWSNGAVCGKMFQVTCTGPRNPVPHPCSGKTVTVKIVDHCPGCPSTLDLSKEAFTQIANPVAGIINIDYRP
;
A
#
# COMPACT_ATOMS: atom_id res chain seq x y z
N MET A 1 -23.41 -23.59 55.86
CA MET A 1 -23.63 -23.89 54.43
C MET A 1 -24.54 -22.79 53.89
N GLY A 2 -24.23 -22.02 52.85
CA GLY A 2 -23.18 -22.11 51.85
C GLY A 2 -22.75 -20.72 51.36
N LYS A 3 -21.53 -20.67 50.81
CA LYS A 3 -20.93 -19.52 50.14
C LYS A 3 -21.52 -19.42 48.74
N SER A 4 -22.25 -18.35 48.44
CA SER A 4 -22.53 -17.96 47.07
C SER A 4 -21.52 -16.89 46.67
N ILE A 5 -20.35 -17.34 46.22
CA ILE A 5 -19.36 -16.47 45.57
C ILE A 5 -19.89 -16.22 44.15
N LEU A 6 -20.45 -15.03 43.92
CA LEU A 6 -20.77 -14.54 42.59
C LEU A 6 -19.46 -14.25 41.87
N ILE A 7 -18.98 -15.20 41.05
CA ILE A 7 -17.87 -14.97 40.12
C ILE A 7 -18.42 -14.12 38.98
N VAL A 8 -18.21 -12.81 39.06
CA VAL A 8 -18.40 -11.90 37.92
C VAL A 8 -17.23 -12.15 36.96
N MET A 9 -17.42 -13.07 36.02
CA MET A 9 -16.52 -13.24 34.87
C MET A 9 -16.63 -11.99 33.99
N GLY A 10 -15.75 -11.02 34.20
CA GLY A 10 -15.59 -9.88 33.32
C GLY A 10 -15.04 -10.33 31.97
N ILE A 11 -15.88 -10.32 30.94
CA ILE A 11 -15.44 -10.50 29.55
C ILE A 11 -14.76 -9.19 29.13
N PHE A 12 -13.45 -9.10 29.34
CA PHE A 12 -12.61 -8.11 28.67
C PHE A 12 -12.52 -8.52 27.19
N ALA A 13 -13.43 -8.01 26.36
CA ALA A 13 -13.31 -8.12 24.91
C ALA A 13 -12.12 -7.27 24.47
N SER A 14 -10.95 -7.90 24.31
CA SER A 14 -9.77 -7.24 23.76
C SER A 14 -10.10 -6.77 22.34
N LEU A 15 -10.02 -5.46 22.11
CA LEU A 15 -10.11 -4.85 20.78
C LEU A 15 -8.85 -5.22 20.00
N LEU A 16 -8.80 -6.45 19.47
CA LEU A 16 -7.80 -6.83 18.49
C LEU A 16 -8.13 -6.06 17.21
N SER A 17 -7.43 -4.94 16.99
CA SER A 17 -7.44 -4.26 15.69
C SER A 17 -6.84 -5.19 14.65
N VAL A 18 -7.70 -5.87 13.90
CA VAL A 18 -7.29 -6.59 12.70
C VAL A 18 -6.99 -5.54 11.65
N ALA A 19 -5.72 -5.28 11.40
CA ALA A 19 -5.30 -4.44 10.27
C ALA A 19 -5.60 -5.21 8.97
N VAL A 20 -6.77 -4.97 8.38
CA VAL A 20 -7.16 -5.53 7.09
C VAL A 20 -6.27 -4.92 6.02
N ALA A 21 -5.49 -5.76 5.33
CA ALA A 21 -4.75 -5.33 4.15
C ALA A 21 -5.68 -5.35 2.93
N THR A 22 -5.60 -4.32 2.08
CA THR A 22 -6.43 -4.18 0.89
C THR A 22 -5.66 -4.74 -0.31
N PRO A 23 -6.23 -5.68 -1.09
CA PRO A 23 -5.56 -6.17 -2.28
C PRO A 23 -5.51 -5.10 -3.37
N GLY A 24 -4.45 -5.11 -4.16
CA GLY A 24 -4.26 -4.17 -5.26
C GLY A 24 -3.24 -4.65 -6.28
N ILE A 25 -2.96 -3.78 -7.26
CA ILE A 25 -1.96 -3.98 -8.30
C ILE A 25 -0.92 -2.88 -8.19
N ALA A 26 0.36 -3.22 -8.30
CA ALA A 26 1.43 -2.23 -8.41
C ALA A 26 2.19 -2.34 -9.72
N THR A 27 2.51 -1.17 -10.28
CA THR A 27 3.50 -0.94 -11.34
C THR A 27 4.58 0.01 -10.83
N PHE A 28 5.49 0.47 -11.69
CA PHE A 28 6.37 1.59 -11.36
C PHE A 28 6.60 2.55 -12.51
N TYR A 29 6.92 3.80 -12.15
CA TYR A 29 7.35 4.88 -13.04
C TYR A 29 8.74 5.40 -12.64
N THR A 30 9.34 6.26 -13.47
CA THR A 30 10.75 6.68 -13.31
C THR A 30 10.98 8.19 -13.39
N ASN A 31 9.94 8.98 -13.67
CA ASN A 31 10.02 10.44 -13.69
C ASN A 31 9.14 11.04 -12.59
N TYR A 32 9.76 11.70 -11.63
CA TYR A 32 9.11 12.19 -10.39
C TYR A 32 9.02 13.72 -10.33
N GLY A 33 9.18 14.41 -11.47
CA GLY A 33 9.38 15.86 -11.50
C GLY A 33 8.17 16.70 -11.09
N SER A 34 7.01 16.44 -11.70
CA SER A 34 5.76 17.15 -11.41
C SER A 34 4.70 16.16 -10.98
N SER A 35 3.93 16.50 -9.94
CA SER A 35 2.90 15.63 -9.40
C SER A 35 1.58 16.36 -9.15
N ALA A 36 0.46 15.65 -9.26
CA ALA A 36 -0.88 16.20 -9.10
C ALA A 36 -1.13 16.78 -7.70
N CYS A 37 -0.49 16.25 -6.65
CA CYS A 37 -0.68 16.77 -5.30
C CYS A 37 0.10 18.07 -5.03
N TYR A 38 1.27 18.26 -5.64
CA TYR A 38 2.24 19.26 -5.19
C TYR A 38 2.95 20.05 -6.31
N GLY A 39 2.52 19.91 -7.55
CA GLY A 39 3.13 20.59 -8.70
C GLY A 39 4.60 20.19 -8.85
N SER A 40 5.48 21.16 -9.02
CA SER A 40 6.92 20.95 -9.24
C SER A 40 7.73 20.64 -7.97
N LYS A 41 7.09 20.46 -6.82
CA LYS A 41 7.79 20.11 -5.59
C LYS A 41 8.20 18.64 -5.62
N SER A 42 9.51 18.40 -5.68
CA SER A 42 10.05 17.03 -5.60
C SER A 42 9.95 16.46 -4.19
N PHE A 43 9.59 15.17 -4.12
CA PHE A 43 9.62 14.35 -2.91
C PHE A 43 10.66 13.23 -2.98
N GLY A 44 11.47 13.20 -4.04
CA GLY A 44 12.46 12.13 -4.26
C GLY A 44 11.79 10.79 -4.58
N VAL A 45 12.18 9.76 -3.83
CA VAL A 45 11.76 8.36 -4.01
C VAL A 45 10.93 7.89 -2.81
N MET A 46 10.48 6.62 -2.81
CA MET A 46 9.50 6.13 -1.82
C MET A 46 8.17 6.86 -1.92
N ILE A 47 7.77 7.13 -3.16
CA ILE A 47 6.53 7.78 -3.54
C ILE A 47 5.69 6.85 -4.40
N ALA A 48 4.40 7.17 -4.54
CA ALA A 48 3.49 6.51 -5.46
C ALA A 48 2.46 7.48 -6.04
N ALA A 49 1.95 7.13 -7.22
CA ALA A 49 0.76 7.71 -7.82
C ALA A 49 -0.45 6.80 -7.54
N ALA A 50 -1.57 7.39 -7.12
CA ALA A 50 -2.82 6.67 -6.92
C ALA A 50 -3.63 6.62 -8.22
N ASN A 51 -4.33 5.52 -8.47
CA ASN A 51 -5.27 5.43 -9.59
C ASN A 51 -6.58 6.21 -9.34
N ASP A 52 -7.48 6.25 -10.33
CA ASP A 52 -8.74 6.99 -10.24
C ASP A 52 -9.60 6.63 -9.02
N SER A 53 -9.67 5.34 -8.68
CA SER A 53 -10.46 4.87 -7.54
C SER A 53 -9.88 5.29 -6.19
N LEU A 54 -8.55 5.30 -6.06
CA LEU A 54 -7.87 5.66 -4.81
C LEU A 54 -7.62 7.17 -4.70
N TRP A 55 -7.58 7.89 -5.81
CA TRP A 55 -7.29 9.32 -5.88
C TRP A 55 -8.24 10.17 -5.03
N SER A 56 -9.55 9.86 -5.09
CA SER A 56 -10.58 10.51 -4.28
C SER A 56 -10.48 12.05 -4.32
N ASN A 57 -10.41 12.62 -5.52
CA ASN A 57 -10.24 14.06 -5.75
C ASN A 57 -9.05 14.68 -4.99
N GLY A 58 -7.95 13.93 -4.86
CA GLY A 58 -6.75 14.36 -4.14
C GLY A 58 -6.81 14.18 -2.63
N ALA A 59 -7.90 13.64 -2.05
CA ALA A 59 -7.98 13.38 -0.61
C ALA A 59 -6.95 12.36 -0.10
N VAL A 60 -6.37 11.57 -1.00
CA VAL A 60 -5.29 10.63 -0.69
C VAL A 60 -3.90 11.29 -0.66
N CYS A 61 -3.77 12.53 -1.15
CA CYS A 61 -2.49 13.24 -1.19
C CYS A 61 -1.82 13.30 0.18
N GLY A 62 -0.55 12.93 0.22
CA GLY A 62 0.28 12.96 1.41
C GLY A 62 0.08 11.81 2.38
N LYS A 63 -0.91 10.93 2.15
CA LYS A 63 -1.06 9.70 2.93
C LYS A 63 0.11 8.76 2.68
N MET A 64 0.50 8.05 3.73
CA MET A 64 1.48 6.98 3.65
C MET A 64 0.74 5.66 3.49
N PHE A 65 1.32 4.72 2.73
CA PHE A 65 0.84 3.36 2.63
C PHE A 65 2.00 2.38 2.80
N GLN A 66 1.78 1.35 3.60
CA GLN A 66 2.59 0.14 3.58
C GLN A 66 2.12 -0.73 2.40
N VAL A 67 3.08 -1.20 1.59
CA VAL A 67 2.82 -1.99 0.39
C VAL A 67 3.69 -3.24 0.41
N THR A 68 3.09 -4.40 0.18
CA THR A 68 3.76 -5.70 0.16
C THR A 68 3.40 -6.43 -1.12
N CYS A 69 4.39 -7.01 -1.81
CA CYS A 69 4.15 -7.88 -2.96
C CYS A 69 3.53 -9.21 -2.49
N THR A 70 2.41 -9.61 -3.09
CA THR A 70 1.70 -10.87 -2.75
C THR A 70 1.84 -11.93 -3.83
N GLY A 71 2.25 -11.57 -5.05
CA GLY A 71 2.56 -12.54 -6.07
C GLY A 71 2.71 -11.99 -7.48
N PRO A 72 2.98 -12.88 -8.45
CA PRO A 72 3.05 -12.52 -9.85
C PRO A 72 1.69 -12.12 -10.41
N ARG A 73 1.70 -11.11 -11.28
CA ARG A 73 0.55 -10.73 -12.11
C ARG A 73 0.71 -11.17 -13.57
N ASN A 74 1.94 -11.48 -13.99
CA ASN A 74 2.32 -11.91 -15.33
C ASN A 74 3.24 -13.15 -15.25
N PRO A 75 3.72 -13.71 -16.38
CA PRO A 75 4.52 -14.94 -16.38
C PRO A 75 5.91 -14.87 -15.72
N VAL A 76 6.33 -13.74 -15.14
CA VAL A 76 7.60 -13.66 -14.41
C VAL A 76 7.45 -14.36 -13.05
N PRO A 77 8.16 -15.48 -12.80
CA PRO A 77 7.97 -16.26 -11.60
C PRO A 77 8.63 -15.61 -10.39
N HIS A 78 8.04 -15.82 -9.21
CA HIS A 78 8.57 -15.38 -7.90
C HIS A 78 9.07 -13.92 -7.86
N PRO A 79 8.24 -12.93 -8.24
CA PRO A 79 8.72 -11.55 -8.30
C PRO A 79 8.94 -10.93 -6.92
N CYS A 80 8.28 -11.43 -5.88
CA CYS A 80 8.27 -10.80 -4.56
C CYS A 80 9.57 -11.04 -3.78
N SER A 81 10.04 -10.01 -3.08
CA SER A 81 11.21 -10.08 -2.19
C SER A 81 10.88 -10.53 -0.76
N GLY A 82 9.59 -10.60 -0.41
CA GLY A 82 9.12 -10.83 0.96
C GLY A 82 9.18 -9.60 1.88
N LYS A 83 9.50 -8.42 1.34
CA LYS A 83 9.58 -7.16 2.10
C LYS A 83 8.31 -6.32 1.93
N THR A 84 8.15 -5.37 2.85
CA THR A 84 7.16 -4.29 2.79
C THR A 84 7.89 -2.97 2.62
N VAL A 85 7.35 -2.08 1.78
CA VAL A 85 7.83 -0.71 1.63
C VAL A 85 6.75 0.27 2.08
N THR A 86 7.16 1.39 2.69
CA THR A 86 6.25 2.50 2.99
C THR A 86 6.44 3.59 1.95
N VAL A 87 5.36 4.00 1.28
CA VAL A 87 5.38 5.03 0.24
C VAL A 87 4.43 6.18 0.56
N LYS A 88 4.77 7.38 0.12
CA LYS A 88 3.90 8.55 0.18
C LYS A 88 3.13 8.71 -1.13
N ILE A 89 1.81 8.93 -1.06
CA ILE A 89 1.05 9.30 -2.25
C ILE A 89 1.33 10.77 -2.58
N VAL A 90 1.89 11.02 -3.75
CA VAL A 90 2.22 12.37 -4.21
C VAL A 90 1.59 12.70 -5.55
N ASP A 91 1.02 11.73 -6.25
CA ASP A 91 0.55 11.91 -7.62
C ASP A 91 -0.75 11.14 -7.91
N HIS A 92 -1.35 11.47 -9.04
CA HIS A 92 -2.51 10.82 -9.63
C HIS A 92 -2.06 10.15 -10.94
N CYS A 93 -2.52 8.92 -11.17
CA CYS A 93 -2.27 8.15 -12.38
C CYS A 93 -3.62 7.92 -13.09
N PRO A 94 -4.09 8.87 -13.92
CA PRO A 94 -5.38 8.75 -14.60
C PRO A 94 -5.39 7.58 -15.58
N GLY A 95 -6.41 6.72 -15.52
CA GLY A 95 -6.55 5.57 -16.42
C GLY A 95 -5.53 4.45 -16.20
N CYS A 96 -4.70 4.53 -15.16
CA CYS A 96 -3.71 3.50 -14.88
C CYS A 96 -4.38 2.19 -14.43
N PRO A 97 -3.93 1.03 -14.95
CA PRO A 97 -4.50 -0.26 -14.59
C PRO A 97 -4.05 -0.75 -13.20
N SER A 98 -2.99 -0.14 -12.64
CA SER A 98 -2.53 -0.41 -11.28
C SER A 98 -3.36 0.36 -10.25
N THR A 99 -3.34 -0.09 -9.00
CA THR A 99 -3.89 0.64 -7.85
C THR A 99 -2.91 1.72 -7.38
N LEU A 100 -1.63 1.34 -7.32
CA LEU A 100 -0.51 2.20 -6.98
C LEU A 100 0.58 2.09 -8.05
N ASP A 101 0.97 3.20 -8.65
CA ASP A 101 2.16 3.26 -9.50
C ASP A 101 3.33 3.76 -8.65
N LEU A 102 4.26 2.88 -8.29
CA LEU A 102 5.32 3.17 -7.33
C LEU A 102 6.50 3.88 -8.00
N SER A 103 7.28 4.65 -7.24
CA SER A 103 8.66 4.92 -7.65
C SER A 103 9.41 3.59 -7.87
N LYS A 104 10.23 3.51 -8.92
CA LYS A 104 11.04 2.32 -9.24
C LYS A 104 11.85 1.82 -8.04
N GLU A 105 12.37 2.71 -7.22
CA GLU A 105 13.12 2.40 -6.01
C GLU A 105 12.24 1.70 -4.98
N ALA A 106 11.00 2.18 -4.76
CA ALA A 106 10.06 1.53 -3.87
C ALA A 106 9.62 0.15 -4.39
N PHE A 107 9.33 0.05 -5.68
CA PHE A 107 9.00 -1.22 -6.32
C PHE A 107 10.12 -2.24 -6.15
N THR A 108 11.37 -1.83 -6.39
CA THR A 108 12.55 -2.70 -6.29
C THR A 108 12.79 -3.21 -4.87
N GLN A 109 12.27 -2.55 -3.83
CA GLN A 109 12.33 -3.09 -2.47
C GLN A 109 11.44 -4.31 -2.29
N ILE A 110 10.27 -4.35 -2.93
CA ILE A 110 9.25 -5.39 -2.72
C ILE A 110 9.20 -6.42 -3.84
N ALA A 111 9.73 -6.12 -5.03
CA ALA A 111 9.72 -7.04 -6.15
C ALA A 111 10.84 -6.81 -7.17
N ASN A 112 11.14 -7.85 -7.96
CA ASN A 112 12.04 -7.77 -9.11
C ASN A 112 11.45 -6.87 -10.20
N PRO A 113 12.12 -5.77 -10.61
CA PRO A 113 11.60 -4.83 -11.61
C PRO A 113 11.37 -5.44 -12.99
N VAL A 114 11.96 -6.61 -13.30
CA VAL A 114 11.65 -7.37 -14.54
C VAL A 114 10.18 -7.74 -14.62
N ALA A 115 9.51 -7.96 -13.48
CA ALA A 115 8.08 -8.24 -13.48
C ALA A 115 7.25 -7.06 -14.00
N GLY A 116 7.64 -5.82 -13.73
CA GLY A 116 6.95 -4.60 -14.18
C GLY A 116 5.56 -4.36 -13.56
N ILE A 117 4.86 -5.44 -13.20
CA ILE A 117 3.53 -5.44 -12.61
C ILE A 117 3.40 -6.63 -11.65
N ILE A 118 2.86 -6.39 -10.46
CA ILE A 118 2.70 -7.38 -9.40
C ILE A 118 1.35 -7.23 -8.71
N ASN A 119 0.89 -8.32 -8.09
CA ASN A 119 -0.16 -8.23 -7.10
C ASN A 119 0.46 -7.73 -5.78
N ILE A 120 -0.27 -6.85 -5.09
CA ILE A 120 0.12 -6.30 -3.80
C ILE A 120 -1.02 -6.39 -2.80
N ASP A 121 -0.65 -6.30 -1.54
CA ASP A 121 -1.52 -5.84 -0.48
C ASP A 121 -1.01 -4.47 0.00
N TYR A 122 -1.92 -3.54 0.27
CA TYR A 122 -1.60 -2.23 0.80
C TYR A 122 -2.51 -1.81 1.95
N ARG A 123 -2.00 -0.97 2.84
CA ARG A 123 -2.74 -0.40 3.98
C ARG A 123 -2.16 0.95 4.40
N PRO A 124 -2.96 1.86 4.99
CA PRO A 124 -2.47 3.12 5.56
C PRO A 124 -1.40 2.89 6.63
#